data_AF-A0A7J4QXL7-F1
#
_entry.id   AF-A0A7J4QXL7-F1
#
_cell.length_a   1.000
_cell.length_b   1.000
_cell.length_c   1.000
_cell.angle_alpha   90.00
_cell.angle_beta   90.00
_cell.angle_gamma   90.00
#
_symmetry.space_group_name_H-M   'P 1'
#
loop_
_entity.id
_entity.type
_entity.pdbx_description
1 polymer ?
#
loop_
_entity_poly.entity_id
_entity_poly.type
_entity_poly.pdbx_seq_one_letter_code
_entity_poly.pdbx_strand_id
1 'polypeptide(L)'
;MGANALNRSLRPKAVIMVLLMMLMVVPLTPVSTAADTNPDNLQAQHIAAVFDPVSETTTITWQNIDTYNGNVPYYHSAIYTVLRHTEPITQSNIDTVQVVDSVAACQANVYVQYAWCLSSAGGNGGQHPGHSVSYLVDAGTNSTFYYAVTIGWDSDGDNVGSPGWEVDVTYSELDPDVSSLTIGAEETTSSIETPLYFQASYSLADSETTLTWINYHSPLLPNTEPALENTSILIWRSTTEISRSNGGQIYDQLTPIANLSSDVESYVHTVPPNTNEEAFYAITYFIPNKTESGEDFVDLRFLSNNALTEPVLEDNRPPSHVTVFSVGTTSESDGTGETELTWFGV
;
A
#
# COMPACT_ATOMS: atom_id res chain seq x y z
N MET A 1 -10.99 -55.29 4.26
CA MET A 1 -9.76 -54.80 4.90
C MET A 1 -8.88 -54.20 3.82
N GLY A 2 -8.65 -52.87 3.83
CA GLY A 2 -7.75 -52.23 2.86
C GLY A 2 -8.23 -50.87 2.38
N ALA A 3 -8.21 -49.86 3.24
CA ALA A 3 -8.38 -48.46 2.85
C ALA A 3 -7.85 -47.51 3.94
N ASN A 4 -6.63 -47.72 4.45
CA ASN A 4 -6.04 -46.83 5.47
C ASN A 4 -4.51 -46.64 5.35
N ALA A 5 -3.90 -47.00 4.21
CA ALA A 5 -2.45 -46.93 4.05
C ALA A 5 -1.94 -45.72 3.24
N LEU A 6 -2.78 -45.02 2.48
CA LEU A 6 -2.30 -43.92 1.62
C LEU A 6 -2.23 -42.54 2.29
N ASN A 7 -2.90 -42.31 3.43
CA ASN A 7 -2.99 -40.98 4.02
C ASN A 7 -1.89 -40.64 5.04
N ARG A 8 -0.89 -41.52 5.22
CA ARG A 8 0.19 -41.33 6.21
C ARG A 8 1.53 -40.87 5.60
N SER A 9 1.71 -40.90 4.27
CA SER A 9 2.98 -40.53 3.62
C SER A 9 3.03 -39.12 3.03
N LEU A 10 1.89 -38.42 2.94
CA LEU A 10 1.81 -37.06 2.36
C LEU A 10 2.04 -35.94 3.39
N ARG A 11 1.66 -36.16 4.66
CA ARG A 11 1.88 -35.18 5.75
C ARG A 11 3.35 -34.82 5.99
N PRO A 12 4.32 -35.76 6.07
CA PRO A 12 5.71 -35.36 6.27
C PRO A 12 6.29 -34.62 5.06
N LYS A 13 5.81 -34.90 3.83
CA LYS A 13 6.26 -34.21 2.61
C LYS A 13 5.73 -32.78 2.53
N ALA A 14 4.45 -32.56 2.86
CA ALA A 14 3.86 -31.24 2.89
C ALA A 14 4.49 -30.35 3.97
N VAL A 15 4.77 -30.91 5.16
CA VAL A 15 5.47 -30.17 6.24
C VAL A 15 6.90 -29.82 5.83
N ILE A 16 7.64 -30.74 5.19
CA ILE A 16 9.00 -30.45 4.69
C ILE A 16 8.96 -29.41 3.58
N MET A 17 7.97 -29.43 2.70
CA MET A 17 7.87 -28.47 1.61
C MET A 17 7.48 -27.07 2.10
N VAL A 18 6.58 -26.97 3.09
CA VAL A 18 6.27 -25.71 3.78
C VAL A 18 7.48 -25.20 4.56
N LEU A 19 8.25 -26.08 5.20
CA LEU A 19 9.48 -25.70 5.90
C LEU A 19 10.57 -25.22 4.93
N LEU A 20 10.71 -25.87 3.77
CA LEU A 20 11.63 -25.47 2.71
C LEU A 20 11.21 -24.17 2.04
N MET A 21 9.91 -23.95 1.82
CA MET A 21 9.38 -22.67 1.34
C MET A 21 9.61 -21.58 2.39
N MET A 22 9.35 -21.81 3.68
CA MET A 22 9.69 -20.84 4.74
C MET A 22 11.19 -20.56 4.84
N LEU A 23 12.06 -21.55 4.60
CA LEU A 23 13.51 -21.36 4.54
C LEU A 23 13.97 -20.55 3.32
N MET A 24 13.17 -20.49 2.25
CA MET A 24 13.43 -19.64 1.08
C MET A 24 12.94 -18.19 1.26
N VAL A 25 12.06 -17.92 2.23
CA VAL A 25 11.61 -16.56 2.58
C VAL A 25 12.58 -15.87 3.55
N VAL A 26 13.54 -16.61 4.13
CA VAL A 26 14.64 -15.98 4.85
C VAL A 26 15.64 -15.48 3.82
N PRO A 27 15.83 -14.15 3.66
CA PRO A 27 16.93 -13.66 2.85
C PRO A 27 18.21 -14.21 3.47
N LEU A 28 18.87 -15.14 2.76
CA LEU A 28 20.23 -15.56 3.05
C LEU A 28 21.12 -14.38 2.66
N THR A 29 21.12 -13.32 3.49
CA THR A 29 22.18 -12.32 3.39
C THR A 29 23.49 -13.06 3.65
N PRO A 30 24.51 -12.91 2.80
CA PRO A 30 25.81 -13.41 3.16
C PRO A 30 26.18 -12.78 4.50
N VAL A 31 26.42 -13.60 5.53
CA VAL A 31 27.24 -13.19 6.67
C VAL A 31 28.64 -13.03 6.09
N SER A 32 28.87 -11.90 5.44
CA SER A 32 30.18 -11.54 4.96
C SER A 32 31.00 -11.21 6.20
N THR A 33 32.00 -12.05 6.46
CA THR A 33 33.05 -11.79 7.44
C THR A 33 34.09 -10.80 6.88
N ALA A 34 33.74 -10.03 5.84
CA ALA A 34 34.60 -8.97 5.34
C ALA A 34 34.65 -7.85 6.39
N ALA A 35 35.81 -7.23 6.53
CA ALA A 35 35.94 -6.03 7.35
C ALA A 35 35.00 -4.94 6.82
N ASP A 36 34.43 -4.15 7.71
CA ASP A 36 33.58 -3.03 7.30
C ASP A 36 34.34 -2.07 6.39
N THR A 37 33.64 -1.57 5.39
CA THR A 37 34.13 -0.47 4.55
C THR A 37 33.70 0.85 5.18
N ASN A 38 34.64 1.78 5.30
CA ASN A 38 34.44 3.12 5.88
C ASN A 38 33.66 3.12 7.22
N PRO A 39 34.10 2.34 8.24
CA PRO A 39 33.36 2.21 9.50
C PRO A 39 33.24 3.54 10.25
N ASP A 40 34.21 4.44 10.12
CA ASP A 40 34.17 5.76 10.77
C ASP A 40 33.00 6.62 10.29
N ASN A 41 32.45 6.34 9.11
CA ASN A 41 31.31 7.08 8.56
C ASN A 41 29.97 6.38 8.85
N LEU A 42 29.99 5.30 9.64
CA LEU A 42 28.81 4.47 9.98
C LEU A 42 28.05 3.94 8.74
N GLN A 43 28.74 3.84 7.61
CA GLN A 43 28.19 3.48 6.31
C GLN A 43 27.40 2.17 6.38
N ALA A 44 26.26 2.12 5.68
CA ALA A 44 25.52 0.89 5.50
C ALA A 44 26.40 -0.18 4.84
N GLN A 45 26.30 -1.41 5.33
CA GLN A 45 27.04 -2.56 4.81
C GLN A 45 26.07 -3.55 4.14
N HIS A 46 26.59 -4.29 3.17
CA HIS A 46 25.91 -5.43 2.55
C HIS A 46 24.51 -5.09 1.99
N ILE A 47 24.40 -3.99 1.25
CA ILE A 47 23.15 -3.66 0.56
C ILE A 47 22.74 -4.77 -0.41
N ALA A 48 21.46 -5.10 -0.41
CA ALA A 48 20.84 -5.98 -1.39
C ALA A 48 19.43 -5.49 -1.71
N ALA A 49 18.98 -5.69 -2.95
CA ALA A 49 17.60 -5.46 -3.37
C ALA A 49 17.07 -6.67 -4.13
N VAL A 50 15.87 -7.12 -3.77
CA VAL A 50 15.21 -8.28 -4.39
C VAL A 50 13.77 -7.92 -4.73
N PHE A 51 13.41 -8.03 -6.00
CA PHE A 51 12.05 -7.81 -6.48
C PHE A 51 11.23 -9.10 -6.39
N ASP A 52 10.02 -9.00 -5.83
CA ASP A 52 9.01 -10.05 -5.84
C ASP A 52 7.93 -9.71 -6.90
N PRO A 53 7.83 -10.48 -7.99
CA PRO A 53 6.84 -10.24 -9.04
C PRO A 53 5.39 -10.54 -8.61
N VAL A 54 5.19 -11.30 -7.53
CA VAL A 54 3.83 -11.62 -7.03
C VAL A 54 3.27 -10.46 -6.23
N SER A 55 4.06 -9.89 -5.32
CA SER A 55 3.64 -8.73 -4.52
C SER A 55 4.00 -7.39 -5.18
N GLU A 56 4.65 -7.41 -6.35
CA GLU A 56 5.15 -6.22 -7.07
C GLU A 56 5.99 -5.30 -6.18
N THR A 57 6.74 -5.88 -5.25
CA THR A 57 7.47 -5.15 -4.21
C THR A 57 8.95 -5.46 -4.30
N THR A 58 9.79 -4.44 -4.26
CA THR A 58 11.23 -4.58 -4.08
C THR A 58 11.57 -4.49 -2.60
N THR A 59 12.20 -5.52 -2.06
CA THR A 59 12.71 -5.52 -0.69
C THR A 59 14.20 -5.16 -0.71
N ILE A 60 14.54 -4.06 -0.06
CA ILE A 60 15.90 -3.57 0.12
C ILE A 60 16.34 -3.91 1.54
N THR A 61 17.55 -4.44 1.68
CA THR A 61 18.14 -4.82 2.98
C THR A 61 19.57 -4.33 3.08
N TRP A 62 20.01 -3.99 4.29
CA TRP A 62 21.39 -3.64 4.61
C TRP A 62 21.65 -3.86 6.10
N GLN A 63 22.89 -3.67 6.52
CA GLN A 63 23.34 -3.85 7.90
C GLN A 63 24.11 -2.62 8.38
N ASN A 64 24.18 -2.46 9.70
CA ASN A 64 25.13 -1.55 10.34
C ASN A 64 26.54 -2.14 10.24
N ILE A 65 27.54 -1.32 10.55
CA ILE A 65 28.91 -1.80 10.68
C ILE A 65 29.03 -2.78 11.86
N ASP A 66 30.04 -3.63 11.84
CA ASP A 66 30.38 -4.51 12.95
C ASP A 66 31.51 -3.96 13.84
N THR A 67 32.34 -3.09 13.27
CA THR A 67 33.54 -2.55 13.89
C THR A 67 33.18 -1.43 14.86
N TYR A 68 33.48 -1.65 16.14
CA TYR A 68 33.32 -0.60 17.14
C TYR A 68 34.34 0.53 16.94
N ASN A 69 33.87 1.78 16.84
CA ASN A 69 34.72 2.98 16.77
C ASN A 69 34.12 4.15 17.59
N GLY A 70 34.75 5.33 17.48
CA GLY A 70 34.35 6.53 18.22
C GLY A 70 32.99 7.10 17.82
N ASN A 71 32.48 6.75 16.63
CA ASN A 71 31.23 7.29 16.09
C ASN A 71 30.02 6.38 16.35
N VAL A 72 30.23 5.13 16.80
CA VAL A 72 29.14 4.20 17.19
C VAL A 72 28.09 4.82 18.14
N PRO A 73 28.44 5.72 19.09
CA PRO A 73 27.43 6.42 19.90
C PRO A 73 26.41 7.25 19.10
N TYR A 74 26.75 7.72 17.90
CA TYR A 74 25.85 8.47 17.03
C TYR A 74 24.80 7.59 16.33
N TYR A 75 24.85 6.26 16.46
CA TYR A 75 23.81 5.40 15.88
C TYR A 75 22.39 5.72 16.38
N HIS A 76 22.25 6.24 17.60
CA HIS A 76 20.95 6.67 18.13
C HIS A 76 20.46 7.99 17.56
N SER A 77 21.37 8.81 17.02
CA SER A 77 21.07 10.08 16.36
C SER A 77 21.10 9.97 14.83
N ALA A 78 21.34 8.77 14.29
CA ALA A 78 21.53 8.53 12.86
C ALA A 78 20.28 7.98 12.15
N ILE A 79 20.11 8.40 10.90
CA ILE A 79 19.12 7.88 9.96
C ILE A 79 19.82 7.41 8.68
N TYR A 80 19.45 6.22 8.23
CA TYR A 80 19.72 5.76 6.87
C TYR A 80 18.66 6.26 5.90
N THR A 81 19.07 6.73 4.73
CA THR A 81 18.17 7.12 3.63
C THR A 81 18.37 6.17 2.47
N VAL A 82 17.30 5.50 2.05
CA VAL A 82 17.30 4.56 0.92
C VAL A 82 16.97 5.32 -0.35
N LEU A 83 17.83 5.17 -1.36
CA LEU A 83 17.78 5.87 -2.63
C LEU A 83 17.53 4.89 -3.77
N ARG A 84 16.83 5.34 -4.81
CA ARG A 84 16.47 4.57 -6.00
C ARG A 84 16.65 5.39 -7.27
N HIS A 85 17.18 4.77 -8.33
CA HIS A 85 17.40 5.43 -9.62
C HIS A 85 17.38 4.43 -10.79
N THR A 86 17.15 4.90 -12.02
CA THR A 86 17.14 4.10 -13.26
C THR A 86 18.53 3.79 -13.83
N GLU A 87 19.57 4.34 -13.21
CA GLU A 87 20.98 4.18 -13.57
C GLU A 87 21.79 3.99 -12.28
N PRO A 88 23.00 3.39 -12.32
CA PRO A 88 23.85 3.27 -11.14
C PRO A 88 23.99 4.61 -10.41
N ILE A 89 23.71 4.59 -9.10
CA ILE A 89 23.78 5.80 -8.28
C ILE A 89 25.25 6.15 -8.07
N THR A 90 25.59 7.40 -8.35
CA THR A 90 26.94 7.96 -8.27
C THR A 90 26.86 9.35 -7.64
N GLN A 91 28.00 9.88 -7.20
CA GLN A 91 28.03 11.24 -6.65
C GLN A 91 27.52 12.30 -7.64
N SER A 92 27.56 12.03 -8.95
CA SER A 92 27.06 12.95 -9.97
C SER A 92 25.54 12.97 -10.14
N ASN A 93 24.82 11.93 -9.72
CA ASN A 93 23.35 11.85 -9.87
C ASN A 93 22.60 11.72 -8.53
N ILE A 94 23.31 11.68 -7.41
CA ILE A 94 22.73 11.48 -6.08
C ILE A 94 21.68 12.54 -5.71
N ASP A 95 21.82 13.77 -6.22
CA ASP A 95 20.88 14.87 -5.94
C ASP A 95 19.56 14.75 -6.73
N THR A 96 19.49 13.87 -7.74
CA THR A 96 18.31 13.68 -8.60
C THR A 96 17.63 12.33 -8.39
N VAL A 97 18.10 11.52 -7.43
CA VAL A 97 17.53 10.21 -7.13
C VAL A 97 16.19 10.31 -6.40
N GLN A 98 15.41 9.25 -6.50
CA GLN A 98 14.21 9.08 -5.69
C GLN A 98 14.61 8.63 -4.28
N VAL A 99 14.10 9.31 -3.25
CA VAL A 99 14.13 8.79 -1.88
C VAL A 99 12.99 7.81 -1.71
N VAL A 100 13.31 6.58 -1.32
CA VAL A 100 12.36 5.49 -1.08
C VAL A 100 11.83 5.57 0.34
N ASP A 101 12.74 5.65 1.32
CA ASP A 101 12.39 5.68 2.74
C ASP A 101 13.58 6.20 3.58
N SER A 102 13.30 6.51 4.84
CA SER A 102 14.28 6.90 5.85
C SER A 102 14.07 6.12 7.15
N VAL A 103 15.11 5.42 7.60
CA VAL A 103 15.06 4.48 8.73
C VAL A 103 16.07 4.87 9.80
N ALA A 104 15.64 4.94 11.06
CA ALA A 104 16.55 5.15 12.18
C ALA A 104 17.60 4.03 12.22
N ALA A 105 18.88 4.40 12.21
CA ALA A 105 19.98 3.46 12.13
C ALA A 105 20.08 2.55 13.36
N CYS A 106 19.64 3.06 14.52
CA CYS A 106 19.46 2.28 15.74
C CYS A 106 18.50 2.98 16.71
N GLN A 107 17.38 2.32 17.03
CA GLN A 107 16.37 2.91 17.92
C GLN A 107 16.82 2.89 19.39
N ALA A 108 17.07 4.07 19.97
CA ALA A 108 17.60 4.22 21.33
C ALA A 108 16.73 3.61 22.45
N ASN A 109 15.42 3.51 22.22
CA ASN A 109 14.47 2.88 23.16
C ASN A 109 14.47 1.34 23.09
N VAL A 110 15.01 0.76 22.01
CA VAL A 110 15.13 -0.69 21.82
C VAL A 110 16.54 -1.15 22.15
N TYR A 111 17.54 -0.44 21.63
CA TYR A 111 18.95 -0.76 21.78
C TYR A 111 19.61 0.23 22.73
N VAL A 112 19.41 0.05 24.03
CA VAL A 112 19.88 1.05 25.03
C VAL A 112 21.41 1.15 25.15
N GLN A 113 22.16 0.16 24.66
CA GLN A 113 23.62 0.22 24.58
C GLN A 113 24.05 0.39 23.12
N TYR A 114 24.93 1.36 22.85
CA TYR A 114 25.42 1.61 21.50
C TYR A 114 26.10 0.40 20.85
N ALA A 115 26.72 -0.47 21.65
CA ALA A 115 27.29 -1.72 21.15
C ALA A 115 26.23 -2.64 20.52
N TRP A 116 24.96 -2.58 20.97
CA TRP A 116 23.87 -3.38 20.40
C TRP A 116 23.36 -2.83 19.06
N CYS A 117 23.81 -1.64 18.65
CA CYS A 117 23.57 -1.10 17.32
C CYS A 117 24.48 -1.72 16.25
N LEU A 118 25.58 -2.36 16.64
CA LEU A 118 26.45 -3.03 15.68
C LEU A 118 25.79 -4.28 15.11
N SER A 119 26.14 -4.61 13.86
CA SER A 119 25.59 -5.78 13.18
C SER A 119 26.04 -7.11 13.79
N SER A 120 27.12 -7.17 14.58
CA SER A 120 27.41 -8.32 15.45
C SER A 120 28.25 -8.02 16.70
N ALA A 121 27.70 -7.32 17.70
CA ALA A 121 28.42 -7.19 18.97
C ALA A 121 28.20 -8.37 19.94
N GLY A 122 29.19 -9.28 19.96
CA GLY A 122 29.80 -9.75 21.21
C GLY A 122 28.90 -10.50 22.21
N GLY A 123 28.51 -11.73 21.88
CA GLY A 123 28.39 -12.84 22.82
C GLY A 123 27.41 -12.76 24.00
N ASN A 124 26.66 -11.67 24.26
CA ASN A 124 25.69 -11.63 25.37
C ASN A 124 24.66 -10.48 25.34
N GLY A 125 24.41 -9.81 24.19
CA GLY A 125 23.65 -8.55 24.18
C GLY A 125 22.64 -8.30 23.05
N GLY A 126 22.46 -9.22 22.11
CA GLY A 126 21.56 -9.03 20.98
C GLY A 126 22.26 -8.37 19.78
N GLN A 127 22.06 -8.97 18.62
CA GLN A 127 22.57 -8.52 17.34
C GLN A 127 21.57 -7.52 16.74
N HIS A 128 22.01 -6.35 16.24
CA HIS A 128 21.09 -5.54 15.43
C HIS A 128 20.68 -6.38 14.21
N PRO A 129 19.39 -6.62 13.94
CA PRO A 129 18.92 -7.59 12.96
C PRO A 129 19.18 -7.16 11.50
N GLY A 130 19.93 -6.08 11.29
CA GLY A 130 19.96 -5.33 10.04
C GLY A 130 18.69 -4.50 9.84
N HIS A 131 18.54 -3.99 8.63
CA HIS A 131 17.45 -3.13 8.22
C HIS A 131 16.80 -3.69 6.97
N SER A 132 15.51 -3.41 6.81
CA SER A 132 14.77 -3.76 5.61
C SER A 132 13.70 -2.72 5.33
N VAL A 133 13.57 -2.37 4.05
CA VAL A 133 12.51 -1.51 3.52
C VAL A 133 11.88 -2.23 2.34
N SER A 134 10.55 -2.23 2.31
CA SER A 134 9.78 -2.74 1.17
C SER A 134 9.24 -1.57 0.36
N TYR A 135 9.70 -1.45 -0.88
CA TYR A 135 9.23 -0.46 -1.84
C TYR A 135 8.23 -1.10 -2.79
N LEU A 136 7.00 -0.61 -2.76
CA LEU A 136 5.96 -1.05 -3.68
C LEU A 136 6.18 -0.37 -5.04
N VAL A 137 6.48 -1.17 -6.05
CA VAL A 137 6.83 -0.66 -7.38
C VAL A 137 5.57 -0.15 -8.08
N ASP A 138 5.73 0.92 -8.87
CA ASP A 138 4.64 1.46 -9.66
C ASP A 138 4.15 0.45 -10.70
N ALA A 139 2.85 0.44 -10.96
CA ALA A 139 2.25 -0.48 -11.92
C ALA A 139 2.72 -0.19 -13.36
N GLY A 140 2.86 -1.25 -14.17
CA GLY A 140 3.38 -1.17 -15.53
C GLY A 140 4.87 -0.85 -15.66
N THR A 141 5.62 -0.90 -14.55
CA THR A 141 7.08 -0.76 -14.56
C THR A 141 7.70 -1.97 -15.25
N ASN A 142 8.64 -1.71 -16.16
CA ASN A 142 9.48 -2.73 -16.77
C ASN A 142 10.85 -2.10 -17.05
N SER A 143 11.69 -2.07 -16.01
CA SER A 143 13.02 -1.48 -16.09
C SER A 143 13.92 -2.03 -14.99
N THR A 144 15.22 -1.81 -15.15
CA THR A 144 16.22 -2.07 -14.11
C THR A 144 16.38 -0.83 -13.23
N PHE A 145 16.43 -1.02 -11.91
CA PHE A 145 16.66 0.04 -10.93
C PHE A 145 17.84 -0.26 -10.02
N TYR A 146 18.55 0.77 -9.62
CA TYR A 146 19.72 0.72 -8.75
C TYR A 146 19.38 1.37 -7.42
N TYR A 147 19.89 0.79 -6.34
CA TYR A 147 19.62 1.22 -4.98
C TYR A 147 20.91 1.61 -4.28
N ALA A 148 20.81 2.59 -3.38
CA ALA A 148 21.89 2.96 -2.48
C ALA A 148 21.35 3.35 -1.11
N VAL A 149 22.19 3.27 -0.08
CA VAL A 149 21.84 3.68 1.28
C VAL A 149 22.90 4.65 1.77
N THR A 150 22.48 5.86 2.12
CA THR A 150 23.33 6.89 2.74
C THR A 150 22.95 7.06 4.20
N ILE A 151 23.79 7.74 4.97
CA ILE A 151 23.55 7.97 6.39
C ILE A 151 23.77 9.44 6.74
N GLY A 152 22.97 9.95 7.67
CA GLY A 152 23.23 11.22 8.32
C GLY A 152 22.85 11.16 9.79
N TRP A 153 23.46 12.00 10.61
CA TRP A 153 23.19 12.08 12.04
C TRP A 153 23.34 13.49 12.58
N ASP A 154 22.85 13.65 13.81
CA ASP A 154 23.01 14.84 14.62
C ASP A 154 24.34 14.77 15.41
N SER A 155 25.23 15.72 15.17
CA SER A 155 26.55 15.80 15.80
C SER A 155 26.52 16.21 17.28
N ASP A 156 25.44 16.84 17.74
CA ASP A 156 25.17 17.10 19.16
C ASP A 156 24.69 15.82 19.89
N GLY A 157 24.26 14.81 19.13
CA GLY A 157 23.94 13.47 19.63
C GLY A 157 22.51 13.34 20.18
N ASP A 158 21.60 14.25 19.83
CA ASP A 158 20.19 14.10 20.15
C ASP A 158 19.62 12.87 19.44
N ASN A 159 18.79 12.08 20.14
CA ASN A 159 18.26 10.86 19.55
C ASN A 159 17.24 11.19 18.45
N VAL A 160 17.17 10.34 17.41
CA VAL A 160 16.17 10.47 16.33
C VAL A 160 14.76 10.67 16.91
N GLY A 161 14.09 11.75 16.48
CA GLY A 161 12.73 12.11 16.90
C GLY A 161 12.65 12.98 18.17
N SER A 162 13.78 13.38 18.76
CA SER A 162 13.81 14.34 19.88
C SER A 162 13.60 15.79 19.38
N PRO A 163 13.10 16.73 20.20
CA PRO A 163 12.82 18.10 19.76
C PRO A 163 14.03 18.91 19.24
N GLY A 164 15.24 18.55 19.62
CA GLY A 164 16.49 19.18 19.16
C GLY A 164 17.18 18.42 18.03
N TRP A 165 16.65 17.26 17.62
CA TRP A 165 17.29 16.40 16.65
C TRP A 165 17.26 17.00 15.23
N GLU A 166 18.43 17.22 14.65
CA GLU A 166 18.62 17.69 13.28
C GLU A 166 19.79 16.95 12.62
N VAL A 167 19.63 16.55 11.35
CA VAL A 167 20.74 15.97 10.58
C VAL A 167 21.65 17.09 10.09
N ASP A 168 22.83 17.21 10.70
CA ASP A 168 23.84 18.21 10.36
C ASP A 168 25.13 17.59 9.78
N VAL A 169 25.32 16.29 9.98
CA VAL A 169 26.41 15.50 9.40
C VAL A 169 25.82 14.48 8.43
N THR A 170 26.30 14.49 7.18
CA THR A 170 25.84 13.57 6.13
C THR A 170 27.02 12.89 5.45
N TYR A 171 26.84 11.60 5.18
CA TYR A 171 27.80 10.71 4.54
C TYR A 171 27.10 9.99 3.39
N SER A 172 27.59 10.28 2.18
CA SER A 172 26.98 9.83 0.93
C SER A 172 27.92 8.93 0.12
N GLU A 173 28.77 8.17 0.80
CA GLU A 173 29.66 7.21 0.15
C GLU A 173 28.85 6.10 -0.52
N LEU A 174 29.16 5.86 -1.79
CA LEU A 174 28.49 4.90 -2.66
C LEU A 174 29.45 3.76 -2.99
N ASP A 175 29.98 3.09 -1.96
CA ASP A 175 30.92 2.00 -2.16
C ASP A 175 30.22 0.82 -2.87
N PRO A 176 30.75 0.37 -4.03
CA PRO A 176 30.17 -0.71 -4.83
C PRO A 176 29.88 -1.98 -4.03
N ASP A 177 28.63 -2.43 -4.08
CA ASP A 177 28.08 -3.62 -3.41
C ASP A 177 28.25 -3.64 -1.88
N VAL A 178 28.52 -2.46 -1.29
CA VAL A 178 28.55 -2.21 0.16
C VAL A 178 27.35 -1.35 0.54
N SER A 179 27.30 -0.12 0.02
CA SER A 179 26.23 0.85 0.25
C SER A 179 25.50 1.25 -1.03
N SER A 180 26.01 0.85 -2.21
CA SER A 180 25.33 1.03 -3.50
C SER A 180 25.36 -0.25 -4.32
N LEU A 181 24.31 -0.52 -5.10
CA LEU A 181 24.28 -1.67 -6.00
C LEU A 181 24.98 -1.38 -7.32
N THR A 182 25.89 -2.26 -7.73
CA THR A 182 26.46 -2.23 -9.08
C THR A 182 25.62 -2.95 -10.12
N ILE A 183 24.85 -3.94 -9.67
CA ILE A 183 23.89 -4.69 -10.48
C ILE A 183 22.50 -4.29 -10.03
N GLY A 184 21.72 -3.71 -10.94
CA GLY A 184 20.36 -3.28 -10.63
C GLY A 184 19.38 -4.45 -10.51
N ALA A 185 18.30 -4.21 -9.78
CA ALA A 185 17.16 -5.12 -9.71
C ALA A 185 16.26 -4.89 -10.94
N GLU A 186 15.93 -5.96 -11.66
CA GLU A 186 14.90 -5.91 -12.70
C GLU A 186 13.52 -5.92 -12.04
N GLU A 187 12.76 -4.85 -12.28
CA GLU A 187 11.42 -4.68 -11.72
C GLU A 187 10.41 -4.71 -12.86
N THR A 188 9.54 -5.72 -12.84
CA THR A 188 8.46 -5.89 -13.81
C THR A 188 7.13 -6.04 -13.08
N THR A 189 6.26 -5.05 -13.21
CA THR A 189 4.91 -5.05 -12.64
C THR A 189 3.86 -5.10 -13.74
N SER A 190 2.67 -5.63 -13.42
CA SER A 190 1.57 -5.66 -14.38
C SER A 190 1.07 -4.24 -14.66
N SER A 191 0.72 -3.96 -15.92
CA SER A 191 0.06 -2.72 -16.31
C SER A 191 -1.24 -2.52 -15.53
N ILE A 192 -1.65 -1.26 -15.37
CA ILE A 192 -2.97 -0.96 -14.81
C ILE A 192 -4.01 -1.19 -15.91
N GLU A 193 -4.94 -2.11 -15.65
CA GLU A 193 -6.00 -2.46 -16.59
C GLU A 193 -7.33 -2.50 -15.83
N THR A 194 -7.87 -1.30 -15.61
CA THR A 194 -9.13 -1.06 -14.91
C THR A 194 -9.90 0.08 -15.59
N PRO A 195 -11.23 0.14 -15.46
CA PRO A 195 -12.00 1.29 -15.92
C PRO A 195 -11.48 2.61 -15.35
N LEU A 196 -11.67 3.69 -16.08
CA LEU A 196 -11.13 5.02 -15.77
C LEU A 196 -12.24 5.98 -15.36
N TYR A 197 -11.89 7.03 -14.61
CA TYR A 197 -12.80 8.14 -14.29
C TYR A 197 -14.14 7.69 -13.71
N PHE A 198 -14.10 6.85 -12.68
CA PHE A 198 -15.30 6.34 -12.04
C PHE A 198 -15.99 7.42 -11.23
N GLN A 199 -17.31 7.55 -11.40
CA GLN A 199 -18.14 8.53 -10.70
C GLN A 199 -19.46 7.90 -10.27
N ALA A 200 -20.03 8.46 -9.19
CA ALA A 200 -21.31 8.06 -8.66
C ALA A 200 -22.15 9.28 -8.28
N SER A 201 -23.46 9.19 -8.49
CA SER A 201 -24.41 10.22 -8.10
C SER A 201 -25.73 9.60 -7.66
N TYR A 202 -26.25 10.03 -6.52
CA TYR A 202 -27.49 9.53 -5.95
C TYR A 202 -28.68 10.45 -6.25
N SER A 203 -29.79 9.86 -6.72
CA SER A 203 -31.07 10.53 -6.94
C SER A 203 -32.04 10.21 -5.80
N LEU A 204 -32.40 11.23 -5.02
CA LEU A 204 -33.44 11.12 -3.99
C LEU A 204 -34.83 10.79 -4.57
N ALA A 205 -35.12 11.29 -5.77
CA ALA A 205 -36.44 11.12 -6.40
C ALA A 205 -36.68 9.65 -6.81
N ASP A 206 -35.62 9.00 -7.30
CA ASP A 206 -35.69 7.65 -7.84
C ASP A 206 -35.21 6.60 -6.82
N SER A 207 -34.54 7.03 -5.74
CA SER A 207 -33.84 6.15 -4.79
C SER A 207 -32.80 5.27 -5.48
N GLU A 208 -32.03 5.87 -6.39
CA GLU A 208 -31.06 5.18 -7.24
C GLU A 208 -29.72 5.89 -7.25
N THR A 209 -28.64 5.12 -7.20
CA THR A 209 -27.27 5.59 -7.40
C THR A 209 -26.82 5.26 -8.82
N THR A 210 -26.61 6.28 -9.63
CA THR A 210 -26.07 6.14 -10.98
C THR A 210 -24.54 6.15 -10.93
N LEU A 211 -23.94 5.10 -11.49
CA LEU A 211 -22.51 4.91 -11.62
C LEU A 211 -22.11 5.05 -13.10
N THR A 212 -21.03 5.76 -13.38
CA THR A 212 -20.50 5.96 -14.74
C THR A 212 -18.99 5.89 -14.75
N TRP A 213 -18.41 5.41 -15.85
CA TRP A 213 -16.97 5.30 -16.05
C TRP A 213 -16.61 5.35 -17.53
N ILE A 214 -15.31 5.35 -17.83
CA ILE A 214 -14.77 5.17 -19.18
C ILE A 214 -14.08 3.81 -19.24
N ASN A 215 -14.36 3.01 -20.27
CA ASN A 215 -13.68 1.73 -20.42
C ASN A 215 -12.23 1.92 -20.85
N TYR A 216 -11.31 1.21 -20.17
CA TYR A 216 -9.87 1.23 -20.52
C TYR A 216 -9.65 0.77 -21.96
N HIS A 217 -10.39 -0.24 -22.41
CA HIS A 217 -10.31 -0.78 -23.77
C HIS A 217 -11.18 -0.03 -24.79
N SER A 218 -11.65 1.17 -24.45
CA SER A 218 -12.48 1.96 -25.36
C SER A 218 -11.68 2.32 -26.63
N PRO A 219 -12.22 2.09 -27.84
CA PRO A 219 -11.54 2.44 -29.09
C PRO A 219 -11.40 3.96 -29.30
N LEU A 220 -12.01 4.75 -28.42
CA LEU A 220 -11.91 6.21 -28.42
C LEU A 220 -10.69 6.72 -27.65
N LEU A 221 -10.03 5.85 -26.86
CA LEU A 221 -8.80 6.18 -26.15
C LEU A 221 -7.56 5.85 -27.02
N PRO A 222 -6.49 6.65 -26.92
CA PRO A 222 -5.26 6.39 -27.67
C PRO A 222 -4.52 5.18 -27.10
N ASN A 223 -3.97 4.34 -27.98
CA ASN A 223 -3.10 3.21 -27.66
C ASN A 223 -3.74 2.13 -26.76
N THR A 224 -5.05 1.92 -26.90
CA THR A 224 -5.77 0.88 -26.17
C THR A 224 -5.95 -0.34 -27.07
N GLU A 225 -5.56 -1.49 -26.55
CA GLU A 225 -5.86 -2.77 -27.19
C GLU A 225 -7.30 -3.19 -26.84
N PRO A 226 -8.00 -3.93 -27.71
CA PRO A 226 -9.30 -4.49 -27.39
C PRO A 226 -9.24 -5.36 -26.13
N ALA A 227 -10.33 -5.35 -25.35
CA ALA A 227 -10.45 -6.25 -24.19
C ALA A 227 -10.36 -7.71 -24.63
N LEU A 228 -9.76 -8.55 -23.78
CA LEU A 228 -9.77 -10.00 -24.01
C LEU A 228 -11.20 -10.55 -24.01
N GLU A 229 -11.42 -11.64 -24.74
CA GLU A 229 -12.74 -12.28 -24.80
C GLU A 229 -13.21 -12.67 -23.38
N ASN A 230 -14.49 -12.41 -23.09
CA ASN A 230 -15.12 -12.63 -21.78
C ASN A 230 -14.60 -11.73 -20.64
N THR A 231 -13.86 -10.66 -20.95
CA THR A 231 -13.62 -9.60 -19.96
C THR A 231 -14.96 -9.04 -19.47
N SER A 232 -15.12 -8.92 -18.16
CA SER A 232 -16.32 -8.38 -17.55
C SER A 232 -15.99 -7.31 -16.51
N ILE A 233 -16.98 -6.52 -16.15
CA ILE A 233 -16.85 -5.42 -15.18
C ILE A 233 -17.52 -5.84 -13.88
N LEU A 234 -16.77 -5.79 -12.79
CA LEU A 234 -17.28 -6.00 -11.44
C LEU A 234 -17.48 -4.66 -10.75
N ILE A 235 -18.65 -4.47 -10.16
CA ILE A 235 -18.96 -3.28 -9.35
C ILE A 235 -19.04 -3.69 -7.88
N TRP A 236 -18.27 -3.00 -7.06
CA TRP A 236 -18.15 -3.23 -5.62
C TRP A 236 -18.84 -2.10 -4.85
N ARG A 237 -19.46 -2.44 -3.73
CA ARG A 237 -20.09 -1.49 -2.80
C ARG A 237 -19.69 -1.84 -1.37
N SER A 238 -19.31 -0.84 -0.59
CA SER A 238 -18.93 -0.99 0.82
C SER A 238 -19.40 0.22 1.64
N THR A 239 -19.52 0.07 2.96
CA THR A 239 -19.75 1.18 3.89
C THR A 239 -18.44 1.79 4.42
N THR A 240 -17.31 1.32 3.91
CA THR A 240 -15.96 1.87 4.19
C THR A 240 -15.23 2.07 2.88
N GLU A 241 -14.31 3.03 2.85
CA GLU A 241 -13.50 3.33 1.67
C GLU A 241 -12.82 2.08 1.09
N ILE A 242 -12.89 1.94 -0.23
CA ILE A 242 -12.22 0.88 -0.98
C ILE A 242 -10.94 1.47 -1.55
N SER A 243 -9.80 0.87 -1.23
CA SER A 243 -8.49 1.34 -1.67
C SER A 243 -7.54 0.17 -1.92
N ARG A 244 -6.34 0.49 -2.44
CA ARG A 244 -5.26 -0.50 -2.60
C ARG A 244 -4.96 -1.29 -1.32
N SER A 245 -5.11 -0.64 -0.16
CA SER A 245 -4.78 -1.23 1.14
C SER A 245 -5.71 -2.38 1.55
N ASN A 246 -6.95 -2.39 1.06
CA ASN A 246 -7.96 -3.40 1.41
C ASN A 246 -8.50 -4.19 0.20
N GLY A 247 -7.99 -3.96 -1.02
CA GLY A 247 -8.51 -4.58 -2.24
C GLY A 247 -8.57 -6.11 -2.24
N GLY A 248 -7.58 -6.79 -1.65
CA GLY A 248 -7.62 -8.25 -1.46
C GLY A 248 -8.76 -8.69 -0.55
N GLN A 249 -9.01 -7.96 0.54
CA GLN A 249 -10.12 -8.27 1.44
C GLN A 249 -11.48 -8.04 0.76
N ILE A 250 -11.59 -6.99 -0.06
CA ILE A 250 -12.78 -6.71 -0.86
C ILE A 250 -13.11 -7.90 -1.77
N TYR A 251 -12.12 -8.43 -2.47
CA TYR A 251 -12.30 -9.56 -3.37
C TYR A 251 -12.71 -10.85 -2.64
N ASP A 252 -12.14 -11.11 -1.46
CA ASP A 252 -12.42 -12.32 -0.69
C ASP A 252 -13.76 -12.27 0.08
N GLN A 253 -14.19 -11.08 0.53
CA GLN A 253 -15.28 -10.92 1.50
C GLN A 253 -16.53 -10.28 0.91
N LEU A 254 -16.39 -9.40 -0.08
CA LEU A 254 -17.54 -8.76 -0.70
C LEU A 254 -17.99 -9.54 -1.93
N THR A 255 -19.30 -9.51 -2.17
CA THR A 255 -19.86 -9.96 -3.45
C THR A 255 -20.09 -8.72 -4.31
N PRO A 256 -19.62 -8.69 -5.57
CA PRO A 256 -19.95 -7.61 -6.49
C PRO A 256 -21.47 -7.40 -6.57
N ILE A 257 -21.91 -6.15 -6.55
CA ILE A 257 -23.33 -5.80 -6.73
C ILE A 257 -23.76 -5.93 -8.20
N ALA A 258 -22.80 -5.97 -9.12
CA ALA A 258 -23.04 -6.21 -10.53
C ALA A 258 -21.84 -6.89 -11.20
N ASN A 259 -22.14 -7.68 -12.23
CA ASN A 259 -21.17 -8.22 -13.18
C ASN A 259 -21.69 -7.90 -14.60
N LEU A 260 -21.02 -7.01 -15.31
CA LEU A 260 -21.48 -6.41 -16.57
C LEU A 260 -20.53 -6.77 -17.72
N SER A 261 -21.02 -6.65 -18.96
CA SER A 261 -20.15 -6.72 -20.13
C SER A 261 -19.12 -5.59 -20.11
N SER A 262 -17.90 -5.84 -20.63
CA SER A 262 -16.84 -4.85 -20.79
C SER A 262 -17.19 -3.68 -21.71
N ASP A 263 -18.29 -3.77 -22.47
CA ASP A 263 -18.74 -2.72 -23.40
C ASP A 263 -19.68 -1.70 -22.75
N VAL A 264 -20.03 -1.89 -21.47
CA VAL A 264 -20.92 -1.01 -20.72
C VAL A 264 -20.11 0.06 -20.00
N GLU A 265 -20.65 1.28 -19.94
CA GLU A 265 -20.01 2.45 -19.29
C GLU A 265 -20.87 3.09 -18.18
N SER A 266 -22.02 2.47 -17.88
CA SER A 266 -22.90 2.93 -16.81
C SER A 266 -23.66 1.80 -16.13
N TYR A 267 -24.02 2.02 -14.87
CA TYR A 267 -24.86 1.12 -14.09
C TYR A 267 -25.71 1.91 -13.11
N VAL A 268 -26.93 1.46 -12.88
CA VAL A 268 -27.84 2.07 -11.91
C VAL A 268 -28.08 1.07 -10.79
N HIS A 269 -27.69 1.46 -9.58
CA HIS A 269 -27.94 0.70 -8.37
C HIS A 269 -29.21 1.21 -7.69
N THR A 270 -30.22 0.35 -7.56
CA THR A 270 -31.41 0.67 -6.76
C THR A 270 -31.10 0.55 -5.28
N VAL A 271 -31.20 1.66 -4.55
CA VAL A 271 -30.95 1.71 -3.11
C VAL A 271 -32.16 1.13 -2.37
N PRO A 272 -31.98 0.15 -1.46
CA PRO A 272 -33.07 -0.41 -0.68
C PRO A 272 -33.86 0.67 0.10
N PRO A 273 -35.16 0.50 0.34
CA PRO A 273 -35.94 1.48 1.08
C PRO A 273 -35.52 1.56 2.55
N ASN A 274 -35.65 2.74 3.16
CA ASN A 274 -35.23 3.06 4.52
C ASN A 274 -33.70 2.97 4.75
N THR A 275 -32.93 3.30 3.72
CA THR A 275 -31.47 3.43 3.79
C THR A 275 -31.10 4.85 4.18
N ASN A 276 -30.11 4.97 5.05
CA ASN A 276 -29.37 6.19 5.35
C ASN A 276 -27.95 5.76 5.70
N GLU A 277 -27.11 5.68 4.68
CA GLU A 277 -25.72 5.27 4.85
C GLU A 277 -24.78 5.94 3.84
N GLU A 278 -23.52 6.06 4.24
CA GLU A 278 -22.43 6.45 3.37
C GLU A 278 -21.93 5.21 2.62
N ALA A 279 -22.06 5.24 1.29
CA ALA A 279 -21.69 4.14 0.42
C ALA A 279 -20.47 4.50 -0.43
N PHE A 280 -19.43 3.68 -0.35
CA PHE A 280 -18.28 3.70 -1.24
C PHE A 280 -18.47 2.69 -2.36
N TYR A 281 -18.07 3.09 -3.56
CA TYR A 281 -18.14 2.24 -4.74
C TYR A 281 -16.76 2.09 -5.37
N ALA A 282 -16.53 0.93 -6.00
CA ALA A 282 -15.35 0.70 -6.83
C ALA A 282 -15.69 -0.18 -8.02
N ILE A 283 -14.83 -0.14 -9.04
CA ILE A 283 -15.02 -0.85 -10.30
C ILE A 283 -13.71 -1.52 -10.73
N THR A 284 -13.79 -2.77 -11.18
CA THR A 284 -12.63 -3.54 -11.66
C THR A 284 -13.00 -4.33 -12.90
N TYR A 285 -12.00 -4.68 -13.72
CA TYR A 285 -12.19 -5.75 -14.71
C TYR A 285 -11.97 -7.11 -14.05
N PHE A 286 -12.72 -8.09 -14.53
CA PHE A 286 -12.43 -9.51 -14.38
C PHE A 286 -12.02 -10.05 -15.75
N ILE A 287 -10.77 -10.51 -15.83
CA ILE A 287 -10.16 -10.95 -17.09
C ILE A 287 -9.81 -12.44 -16.95
N PRO A 288 -10.58 -13.34 -17.59
CA PRO A 288 -10.35 -14.76 -17.44
C PRO A 288 -9.09 -15.23 -18.17
N ASN A 289 -8.36 -16.17 -17.56
CA ASN A 289 -7.13 -16.77 -18.12
C ASN A 289 -6.06 -15.75 -18.61
N LYS A 290 -5.86 -14.65 -17.90
CA LYS A 290 -4.92 -13.58 -18.31
C LYS A 290 -3.46 -13.95 -18.05
N THR A 291 -3.18 -14.63 -16.94
CA THR A 291 -1.79 -14.91 -16.54
C THR A 291 -1.16 -15.98 -17.43
N GLU A 292 0.17 -16.06 -17.47
CA GLU A 292 0.87 -17.11 -18.24
C GLU A 292 0.47 -18.53 -17.83
N SER A 293 0.08 -18.70 -16.56
CA SER A 293 -0.44 -19.96 -16.00
C SER A 293 -1.92 -20.21 -16.32
N GLY A 294 -2.60 -19.28 -16.99
CA GLY A 294 -4.02 -19.35 -17.33
C GLY A 294 -4.95 -19.04 -16.15
N GLU A 295 -4.50 -18.26 -15.17
CA GLU A 295 -5.34 -17.85 -14.04
C GLU A 295 -6.14 -16.58 -14.39
N ASP A 296 -7.31 -16.46 -13.77
CA ASP A 296 -8.15 -15.28 -13.86
C ASP A 296 -7.47 -14.10 -13.15
N PHE A 297 -7.70 -12.89 -13.65
CA PHE A 297 -7.05 -11.68 -13.14
C PHE A 297 -8.08 -10.60 -12.81
N VAL A 298 -7.87 -9.96 -11.66
CA VAL A 298 -8.59 -8.76 -11.22
C VAL A 298 -7.56 -7.78 -10.66
N ASP A 299 -7.51 -6.57 -11.21
CA ASP A 299 -6.64 -5.53 -10.66
C ASP A 299 -7.33 -4.82 -9.49
N LEU A 300 -6.93 -5.20 -8.29
CA LEU A 300 -7.46 -4.71 -7.01
C LEU A 300 -6.62 -3.55 -6.45
N ARG A 301 -5.75 -2.93 -7.25
CA ARG A 301 -4.86 -1.85 -6.80
C ARG A 301 -5.54 -0.49 -6.78
N PHE A 302 -6.65 -0.34 -7.50
CA PHE A 302 -7.47 0.89 -7.57
C PHE A 302 -6.70 2.17 -7.93
N LEU A 303 -5.79 2.09 -8.90
CA LEU A 303 -4.85 3.18 -9.26
C LEU A 303 -5.36 4.11 -10.38
N SER A 304 -6.48 3.80 -11.02
CA SER A 304 -7.01 4.56 -12.18
C SER A 304 -8.15 5.50 -11.84
N ASN A 305 -8.31 5.86 -10.57
CA ASN A 305 -9.52 6.53 -10.08
C ASN A 305 -10.77 5.68 -10.37
N ASN A 306 -10.66 4.39 -10.04
CA ASN A 306 -11.68 3.36 -10.19
C ASN A 306 -12.28 2.94 -8.83
N ALA A 307 -12.04 3.72 -7.79
CA ALA A 307 -12.70 3.64 -6.49
C ALA A 307 -12.98 5.07 -6.00
N LEU A 308 -14.12 5.26 -5.34
CA LEU A 308 -14.47 6.56 -4.75
C LEU A 308 -13.68 6.78 -3.47
N THR A 309 -13.09 7.97 -3.32
CA THR A 309 -12.44 8.42 -2.07
C THR A 309 -13.42 9.14 -1.15
N GLU A 310 -14.53 9.64 -1.69
CA GLU A 310 -15.62 10.27 -0.93
C GLU A 310 -16.88 9.42 -1.06
N PRO A 311 -17.61 9.15 0.03
CA PRO A 311 -18.81 8.35 -0.03
C PRO A 311 -19.95 9.09 -0.71
N VAL A 312 -20.88 8.32 -1.27
CA VAL A 312 -22.20 8.81 -1.66
C VAL A 312 -23.14 8.63 -0.48
N LEU A 313 -23.77 9.72 -0.02
CA LEU A 313 -24.81 9.63 1.00
C LEU A 313 -26.12 9.14 0.36
N GLU A 314 -26.45 7.88 0.63
CA GLU A 314 -27.68 7.24 0.17
C GLU A 314 -28.73 7.33 1.28
N ASP A 315 -29.59 8.35 1.19
CA ASP A 315 -30.70 8.54 2.13
C ASP A 315 -32.03 8.49 1.39
N ASN A 316 -32.83 7.45 1.60
CA ASN A 316 -34.24 7.41 1.21
C ASN A 316 -35.13 7.14 2.42
N ARG A 317 -34.62 7.40 3.63
CA ARG A 317 -35.41 7.22 4.84
C ARG A 317 -36.52 8.28 4.86
N PRO A 318 -37.79 7.87 5.00
CA PRO A 318 -38.85 8.85 5.15
C PRO A 318 -38.60 9.67 6.43
N PRO A 319 -38.95 10.98 6.43
CA PRO A 319 -38.88 11.80 7.61
C PRO A 319 -39.61 11.15 8.79
N SER A 320 -39.14 11.42 10.01
CA SER A 320 -39.84 11.03 11.24
C SER A 320 -41.30 11.46 11.19
N HIS A 321 -42.21 10.57 11.63
CA HIS A 321 -43.63 10.90 11.70
C HIS A 321 -43.85 12.12 12.60
N VAL A 322 -44.67 13.08 12.14
CA VAL A 322 -45.09 14.21 12.98
C VAL A 322 -46.01 13.68 14.07
N THR A 323 -45.55 13.66 15.31
CA THR A 323 -46.32 13.14 16.46
C THR A 323 -47.30 14.16 17.02
N VAL A 324 -47.01 15.46 16.87
CA VAL A 324 -47.86 16.54 17.34
C VAL A 324 -47.97 17.60 16.25
N PHE A 325 -49.20 17.92 15.89
CA PHE A 325 -49.55 19.07 15.06
C PHE A 325 -50.56 19.92 15.84
N SER A 326 -50.21 21.17 16.11
CA SER A 326 -51.08 22.12 16.79
C SER A 326 -51.29 23.36 15.97
N VAL A 327 -52.51 23.89 16.01
CA VAL A 327 -52.88 25.14 15.38
C VAL A 327 -53.26 26.13 16.47
N GLY A 328 -52.53 27.23 16.56
CA GLY A 328 -52.87 28.38 17.39
C GLY A 328 -53.51 29.46 16.54
N THR A 329 -54.59 30.08 17.02
CA THR A 329 -55.16 31.25 16.35
C THR A 329 -55.26 32.41 17.33
N THR A 330 -54.85 33.59 16.88
CA THR A 330 -55.07 34.86 17.56
C THR A 330 -55.84 35.77 16.63
N SER A 331 -56.73 36.59 17.19
CA SER A 331 -57.53 37.54 16.42
C SER A 331 -57.45 38.90 17.08
N GLU A 332 -57.20 39.92 16.28
CA GLU A 332 -57.19 41.32 16.68
C GLU A 332 -58.56 41.97 16.46
N SER A 333 -58.83 43.01 17.24
CA SER A 333 -60.12 43.71 17.22
C SER A 333 -60.42 44.47 15.91
N ASP A 334 -59.42 44.64 15.04
CA ASP A 334 -59.52 45.26 13.72
C ASP A 334 -59.92 44.28 12.61
N GLY A 335 -60.18 43.01 12.96
CA GLY A 335 -60.54 41.95 12.03
C GLY A 335 -59.36 41.23 11.40
N THR A 336 -58.13 41.53 11.83
CA THR A 336 -56.94 40.75 11.47
C THR A 336 -56.70 39.62 12.47
N GLY A 337 -55.83 38.68 12.14
CA GLY A 337 -55.48 37.58 13.03
C GLY A 337 -54.32 36.77 12.49
N GLU A 338 -53.66 36.04 13.37
CA GLU A 338 -52.55 35.14 13.04
C GLU A 338 -52.98 33.69 13.26
N THR A 339 -52.59 32.82 12.33
CA THR A 339 -52.72 31.38 12.49
C THR A 339 -51.32 30.80 12.53
N GLU A 340 -50.91 30.33 13.70
CA GLU A 340 -49.63 29.65 13.90
C GLU A 340 -49.84 28.14 13.76
N LEU A 341 -49.01 27.53 12.92
CA LEU A 341 -48.97 26.10 12.69
C LEU A 341 -47.67 25.58 13.32
N THR A 342 -47.77 24.77 14.37
CA THR A 342 -46.60 24.19 15.06
C THR A 342 -46.63 22.67 14.89
N TRP A 343 -45.47 22.08 14.56
CA TRP A 343 -45.32 20.63 14.51
C TRP A 343 -44.01 20.18 15.19
N PHE A 344 -44.07 19.00 15.81
CA PHE A 344 -42.91 18.35 16.42
C PHE A 344 -42.70 16.97 15.77
N GLY A 345 -41.49 16.74 15.25
CA GLY A 345 -40.99 15.41 14.89
C GLY A 345 -40.29 14.74 16.08
N VAL A 346 -40.09 13.42 16.00
CA VAL A 346 -39.28 12.63 16.94
C VAL A 346 -38.04 12.08 16.27
#